data_AF-C5M6F7-F1
#
_entry.id   AF-C5M6F7-F1
#
_cell.length_a   1.000
_cell.length_b   1.000
_cell.length_c   1.000
_cell.angle_alpha   90.00
_cell.angle_beta   90.00
_cell.angle_gamma   90.00
#
_symmetry.space_group_name_H-M   'P 1'
#
loop_
_entity.id
_entity.type
_entity.pdbx_description
1 polymer ?
#
loop_
_entity_poly.entity_id
_entity_poly.type
_entity_poly.pdbx_seq_one_letter_code
_entity_poly.pdbx_strand_id
1 'polypeptide(L)'
;MSTTSSPNVSNSDLETLSDLLRTSSPNQHKSPQISQSLNISKAQVISTPEDKLIELQTQKIELLEKRDQLVKSRANLYNEVNDLRVKLHDLTKEATFNSNQQQLEKLLDSNTKAYIEKLELKNLKNDDYILNNLNVLPSADWNLRLEYIKKFVPFLEIDNINTFNEYQNEQMKRIIEFKLILPLIFKLNIKLFINCDNDILDKIEVSDCFKLSLISSSFTQVLTKNYIPNKKINNLMYALNSFSKLLHTRISIIHKLLKEFKDNLYDTTKYHDLLSDTITDNKRKYAILQNIDEVELKFHINEKPFRLVLNWRIVMGDVIIGTCQSSISLYVIDDSGDGNNSRNLSQIYQTLLSQYDVITSLRIIIKNIF
;
A
#
# COMPACT_ATOMS: atom_id res chain seq x y z
N MET A 1 33.01 56.26 -17.36
CA MET A 1 34.16 57.20 -17.46
C MET A 1 35.38 56.41 -17.96
N SER A 2 36.33 57.07 -18.62
CA SER A 2 37.75 56.67 -18.83
C SER A 2 38.11 55.16 -18.82
N THR A 3 38.35 54.43 -19.92
CA THR A 3 39.33 54.55 -21.05
C THR A 3 40.68 53.85 -20.83
N THR A 4 41.13 53.11 -21.86
CA THR A 4 42.53 52.65 -22.16
C THR A 4 43.19 51.64 -21.18
N SER A 5 44.14 50.78 -21.57
CA SER A 5 44.90 50.62 -22.83
C SER A 5 45.35 49.17 -23.12
N SER A 6 45.43 48.81 -24.41
CA SER A 6 46.48 47.91 -24.97
C SER A 6 47.48 48.81 -25.75
N PRO A 7 48.75 48.44 -26.00
CA PRO A 7 49.08 47.48 -27.09
C PRO A 7 50.43 46.69 -26.99
N ASN A 8 50.67 45.77 -27.95
CA ASN A 8 51.98 45.47 -28.59
C ASN A 8 53.13 44.81 -27.74
N VAL A 9 54.21 44.17 -28.26
CA VAL A 9 54.64 43.49 -29.53
C VAL A 9 56.06 42.90 -29.24
N SER A 10 56.65 41.83 -29.82
CA SER A 10 56.28 40.74 -30.76
C SER A 10 57.25 39.54 -30.58
N ASN A 11 57.57 38.78 -31.65
CA ASN A 11 58.60 37.71 -31.79
C ASN A 11 58.19 36.37 -31.15
N SER A 12 58.11 35.22 -31.82
CA SER A 12 58.77 34.68 -33.04
C SER A 12 60.26 34.36 -32.85
N ASP A 13 60.58 33.07 -32.73
CA ASP A 13 61.31 32.26 -33.74
C ASP A 13 61.65 30.87 -33.15
N LEU A 14 62.30 30.00 -33.94
CA LEU A 14 62.85 28.68 -33.57
C LEU A 14 61.84 27.53 -33.35
N GLU A 15 61.31 27.14 -34.48
CA GLU A 15 60.86 25.80 -34.87
C GLU A 15 61.74 24.63 -34.36
N THR A 16 61.08 23.48 -34.14
CA THR A 16 61.57 22.10 -34.27
C THR A 16 63.05 21.76 -34.02
N LEU A 17 63.31 21.06 -32.90
CA LEU A 17 64.42 20.11 -32.76
C LEU A 17 63.98 18.62 -32.86
N SER A 18 62.69 18.38 -33.08
CA SER A 18 62.04 17.07 -32.93
C SER A 18 62.30 16.06 -34.06
N ASP A 19 62.67 16.52 -35.26
CA ASP A 19 62.68 15.69 -36.49
C ASP A 19 64.07 15.15 -36.90
N LEU A 20 65.15 15.55 -36.23
CA LEU A 20 66.51 15.41 -36.78
C LEU A 20 67.29 14.14 -36.39
N LEU A 21 66.72 13.21 -35.61
CA LEU A 21 67.38 11.93 -35.27
C LEU A 21 66.44 10.72 -35.30
N ARG A 22 66.18 10.20 -36.51
CA ARG A 22 65.66 8.84 -36.77
C ARG A 22 66.71 8.00 -37.50
N THR A 23 67.31 7.00 -36.84
CA THR A 23 68.09 5.95 -37.53
C THR A 23 67.98 4.57 -36.85
N SER A 24 67.47 3.60 -37.62
CA SER A 24 67.84 2.17 -37.65
C SER A 24 68.10 1.37 -36.36
N SER A 25 67.21 0.40 -36.10
CA SER A 25 67.60 -0.99 -35.78
C SER A 25 68.12 -1.72 -37.05
N PRO A 26 68.66 -2.97 -37.04
CA PRO A 26 68.89 -3.90 -35.91
C PRO A 26 70.28 -4.62 -35.98
N ASN A 27 70.37 -5.82 -35.36
CA ASN A 27 71.26 -6.97 -35.62
C ASN A 27 72.42 -7.33 -34.64
N GLN A 28 72.27 -8.53 -34.05
CA GLN A 28 73.20 -9.68 -34.02
C GLN A 28 74.70 -9.48 -33.78
N HIS A 29 75.24 -10.16 -32.76
CA HIS A 29 76.14 -11.33 -32.87
C HIS A 29 76.32 -11.96 -31.46
N LYS A 30 75.94 -13.22 -31.24
CA LYS A 30 76.79 -14.44 -31.28
C LYS A 30 78.08 -14.39 -30.43
N SER A 31 78.06 -15.17 -29.36
CA SER A 31 79.20 -15.67 -28.57
C SER A 31 80.21 -16.49 -29.41
N PRO A 32 81.49 -16.60 -28.99
CA PRO A 32 81.93 -17.70 -28.10
C PRO A 32 83.03 -17.29 -27.06
N GLN A 33 83.03 -17.78 -25.81
CA GLN A 33 83.75 -18.95 -25.24
C GLN A 33 85.26 -18.80 -24.83
N ILE A 34 85.65 -19.64 -23.86
CA ILE A 34 86.99 -20.17 -23.54
C ILE A 34 88.02 -19.27 -22.83
N SER A 35 88.18 -19.53 -21.54
CA SER A 35 89.43 -19.95 -20.86
C SER A 35 89.02 -20.28 -19.42
N GLN A 36 88.94 -21.53 -18.94
CA GLN A 36 89.82 -22.68 -19.12
C GLN A 36 91.30 -22.36 -18.85
N SER A 37 91.64 -22.47 -17.56
CA SER A 37 92.89 -22.99 -17.01
C SER A 37 94.22 -22.69 -17.72
N LEU A 38 95.10 -21.99 -17.00
CA LEU A 38 96.52 -22.34 -16.98
C LEU A 38 97.09 -22.13 -15.58
N ASN A 39 97.27 -23.24 -14.84
CA ASN A 39 97.87 -23.24 -13.51
C ASN A 39 99.40 -23.22 -13.66
N ILE A 40 99.95 -22.03 -13.90
CA ILE A 40 101.38 -21.85 -14.17
C ILE A 40 102.17 -21.89 -12.85
N SER A 41 102.56 -23.11 -12.50
CA SER A 41 103.84 -23.50 -11.89
C SER A 41 104.47 -22.61 -10.81
N LYS A 42 104.72 -23.21 -9.64
CA LYS A 42 105.87 -22.83 -8.80
C LYS A 42 107.17 -23.09 -9.58
N ALA A 43 107.62 -22.09 -10.33
CA ALA A 43 108.95 -22.02 -10.91
C ALA A 43 109.64 -20.75 -10.39
N GLN A 44 110.82 -20.87 -9.80
CA GLN A 44 111.61 -19.72 -9.37
C GLN A 44 112.25 -19.08 -10.62
N VAL A 45 111.60 -18.06 -11.16
CA VAL A 45 112.13 -17.24 -12.25
C VAL A 45 112.60 -15.89 -11.69
N ILE A 46 113.67 -15.37 -12.27
CA ILE A 46 114.43 -14.22 -11.77
C ILE A 46 113.60 -12.94 -11.94
N SER A 47 113.43 -12.17 -10.87
CA SER A 47 112.62 -10.94 -10.91
C SER A 47 113.36 -9.81 -11.66
N THR A 48 113.00 -9.63 -12.92
CA THR A 48 113.32 -8.41 -13.68
C THR A 48 112.38 -7.27 -13.23
N PRO A 49 112.77 -5.99 -13.41
CA PRO A 49 111.92 -4.85 -13.03
C PRO A 49 110.71 -4.67 -13.96
N GLU A 50 110.69 -5.31 -15.12
CA GLU A 50 109.67 -5.11 -16.17
C GLU A 50 108.37 -5.85 -15.88
N ASP A 51 108.41 -7.07 -15.35
CA ASP A 51 107.20 -7.84 -15.00
C ASP A 51 106.35 -7.13 -13.93
N LYS A 52 107.00 -6.49 -12.95
CA LYS A 52 106.32 -5.63 -11.95
C LYS A 52 105.71 -4.38 -12.57
N LEU A 53 106.30 -3.85 -13.64
CA LEU A 53 105.74 -2.70 -14.36
C LEU A 53 104.47 -3.12 -15.12
N ILE A 54 104.47 -4.33 -15.71
CA ILE A 54 103.31 -4.92 -16.38
C ILE A 54 102.18 -5.16 -15.38
N GLU A 55 102.45 -5.82 -14.23
CA GLU A 55 101.44 -6.08 -13.19
C GLU A 55 100.76 -4.77 -12.71
N LEU A 56 101.55 -3.73 -12.44
CA LEU A 56 101.03 -2.42 -12.05
C LEU A 56 100.26 -1.70 -13.17
N GLN A 57 100.60 -1.92 -14.44
CA GLN A 57 99.81 -1.40 -15.56
C GLN A 57 98.47 -2.14 -15.70
N THR A 58 98.44 -3.46 -15.54
CA THR A 58 97.20 -4.26 -15.55
C THR A 58 96.26 -3.83 -14.42
N GLN A 59 96.77 -3.68 -13.20
CA GLN A 59 95.98 -3.16 -12.06
C GLN A 59 95.47 -1.74 -12.32
N LYS A 60 96.28 -0.87 -12.93
CA LYS A 60 95.85 0.49 -13.31
C LYS A 60 94.73 0.47 -14.36
N ILE A 61 94.77 -0.46 -15.33
CA ILE A 61 93.71 -0.64 -16.33
C ILE A 61 92.42 -1.13 -15.67
N GLU A 62 92.48 -2.17 -14.83
CA GLU A 62 91.31 -2.64 -14.07
C GLU A 62 90.67 -1.53 -13.22
N LEU A 63 91.48 -0.70 -12.56
CA LEU A 63 90.99 0.41 -11.74
C LEU A 63 90.34 1.52 -12.59
N LEU A 64 90.83 1.76 -13.82
CA LEU A 64 90.18 2.66 -14.77
C LEU A 64 88.87 2.08 -15.31
N GLU A 65 88.80 0.78 -15.62
CA GLU A 65 87.55 0.14 -16.02
C GLU A 65 86.51 0.15 -14.89
N LYS A 66 86.92 -0.17 -13.66
CA LYS A 66 86.06 -0.08 -12.47
C LYS A 66 85.59 1.36 -12.21
N ARG A 67 86.46 2.36 -12.40
CA ARG A 67 86.08 3.79 -12.36
C ARG A 67 85.02 4.10 -13.42
N ASP A 68 85.19 3.66 -14.66
CA ASP A 68 84.31 4.04 -15.77
C ASP A 68 82.99 3.26 -15.75
N GLN A 69 82.97 2.05 -15.20
CA GLN A 69 81.74 1.34 -14.81
C GLN A 69 80.99 2.09 -13.69
N LEU A 70 81.69 2.58 -12.65
CA LEU A 70 81.10 3.38 -11.58
C LEU A 70 80.58 4.75 -12.04
N VAL A 71 81.24 5.39 -13.01
CA VAL A 71 80.75 6.62 -13.65
C VAL A 71 79.47 6.34 -14.45
N LYS A 72 79.42 5.25 -15.23
CA LYS A 72 78.22 4.84 -15.97
C LYS A 72 77.05 4.48 -15.05
N SER A 73 77.28 3.69 -13.98
CA SER A 73 76.20 3.37 -13.04
C SER A 73 75.71 4.58 -12.26
N ARG A 74 76.61 5.51 -11.88
CA ARG A 74 76.23 6.81 -11.29
C ARG A 74 75.39 7.67 -12.24
N ALA A 75 75.71 7.69 -13.52
CA ALA A 75 74.92 8.41 -14.53
C ALA A 75 73.52 7.80 -14.70
N ASN A 76 73.44 6.46 -14.79
CA ASN A 76 72.16 5.75 -14.88
C ASN A 76 71.28 6.01 -13.65
N LEU A 77 71.83 5.88 -12.44
CA LEU A 77 71.12 6.18 -11.18
C LEU A 77 70.64 7.64 -11.11
N TYR A 78 71.40 8.60 -11.65
CA TYR A 78 70.98 10.00 -11.69
C TYR A 78 69.81 10.22 -12.65
N ASN A 79 69.78 9.52 -13.78
CA ASN A 79 68.67 9.55 -14.72
C ASN A 79 67.41 8.88 -14.11
N GLU A 80 67.54 7.70 -13.51
CA GLU A 80 66.44 7.02 -12.80
C GLU A 80 65.84 7.90 -11.69
N VAL A 81 66.67 8.60 -10.91
CA VAL A 81 66.21 9.55 -9.88
C VAL A 81 65.47 10.75 -10.48
N ASN A 82 65.85 11.23 -11.66
CA ASN A 82 65.12 12.30 -12.35
C ASN A 82 63.79 11.80 -12.94
N ASP A 83 63.77 10.63 -13.58
CA ASP A 83 62.54 10.02 -14.10
C ASP A 83 61.52 9.74 -12.98
N LEU A 84 61.99 9.27 -11.81
CA LEU A 84 61.17 9.09 -10.62
C LEU A 84 60.65 10.43 -10.07
N ARG A 85 61.45 11.50 -10.09
CA ARG A 85 61.01 12.84 -9.69
C ARG A 85 59.93 13.40 -10.63
N VAL A 86 60.07 13.24 -11.94
CA VAL A 86 59.05 13.65 -12.92
C VAL A 86 57.75 12.88 -12.69
N LYS A 87 57.82 11.54 -12.62
CA LYS A 87 56.64 10.69 -12.34
C LYS A 87 55.94 11.05 -11.03
N LEU A 88 56.69 11.35 -9.97
CA LEU A 88 56.13 11.78 -8.69
C LEU A 88 55.46 13.16 -8.79
N HIS A 89 56.05 14.10 -9.54
CA HIS A 89 55.47 15.42 -9.78
C HIS A 89 54.16 15.34 -10.59
N ASP A 90 54.07 14.44 -11.56
CA ASP A 90 52.86 14.30 -12.38
C ASP A 90 51.76 13.51 -11.64
N LEU A 91 52.09 12.45 -10.90
CA LEU A 91 51.15 11.77 -10.00
C LEU A 91 50.60 12.69 -8.90
N THR A 92 51.42 13.61 -8.36
CA THR A 92 50.93 14.56 -7.35
C THR A 92 50.02 15.62 -7.96
N LYS A 93 50.29 16.10 -9.19
CA LYS A 93 49.33 16.95 -9.93
C LYS A 93 48.00 16.23 -10.14
N GLU A 94 48.04 15.01 -10.68
CA GLU A 94 46.84 14.21 -10.97
C GLU A 94 46.00 13.96 -9.71
N ALA A 95 46.65 13.63 -8.58
CA ALA A 95 45.98 13.49 -7.29
C ALA A 95 45.29 14.80 -6.84
N THR A 96 45.95 15.96 -6.97
CA THR A 96 45.33 17.26 -6.62
C THR A 96 44.17 17.63 -7.56
N PHE A 97 44.28 17.34 -8.85
CA PHE A 97 43.21 17.57 -9.82
C PHE A 97 41.96 16.74 -9.49
N ASN A 98 42.14 15.43 -9.29
CA ASN A 98 41.06 14.50 -8.95
C ASN A 98 40.41 14.84 -7.59
N SER A 99 41.21 15.29 -6.60
CA SER A 99 40.68 15.76 -5.31
C SER A 99 39.80 17.00 -5.47
N ASN A 100 40.25 17.99 -6.26
CA ASN A 100 39.48 19.20 -6.54
C ASN A 100 38.19 18.90 -7.31
N GLN A 101 38.22 17.99 -8.29
CA GLN A 101 37.03 17.59 -9.05
C GLN A 101 35.99 16.92 -8.13
N GLN A 102 36.38 15.96 -7.30
CA GLN A 102 35.47 15.32 -6.35
C GLN A 102 34.89 16.30 -5.32
N GLN A 103 35.63 17.36 -4.96
CA GLN A 103 35.13 18.41 -4.07
C GLN A 103 34.12 19.32 -4.79
N LEU A 104 34.35 19.64 -6.07
CA LEU A 104 33.41 20.40 -6.91
C LEU A 104 32.10 19.64 -7.13
N GLU A 105 32.18 18.34 -7.47
CA GLU A 105 31.01 17.47 -7.65
C GLU A 105 30.14 17.42 -6.38
N LYS A 106 30.75 17.24 -5.20
CA LYS A 106 30.04 17.26 -3.91
C LYS A 106 29.35 18.60 -3.61
N LEU A 107 29.96 19.72 -4.00
CA LEU A 107 29.37 21.05 -3.84
C LEU A 107 28.19 21.29 -4.81
N LEU A 108 28.29 20.79 -6.05
CA LEU A 108 27.20 20.83 -7.03
C LEU A 108 26.01 19.97 -6.57
N ASP A 109 26.27 18.74 -6.11
CA ASP A 109 25.27 17.82 -5.55
C ASP A 109 24.55 18.39 -4.33
N SER A 110 25.28 19.09 -3.45
CA SER A 110 24.69 19.74 -2.29
C SER A 110 23.83 20.95 -2.68
N ASN A 111 24.15 21.62 -3.79
CA ASN A 111 23.40 22.78 -4.27
C ASN A 111 22.12 22.36 -4.99
N THR A 112 22.18 21.34 -5.86
CA THR A 112 21.00 20.79 -6.55
C THR A 112 19.98 20.22 -5.57
N LYS A 113 20.41 19.46 -4.55
CA LYS A 113 19.53 18.97 -3.47
C LYS A 113 18.86 20.13 -2.72
N ALA A 114 19.64 21.11 -2.26
CA ALA A 114 19.11 22.29 -1.56
C ALA A 114 18.23 23.21 -2.43
N TYR A 115 18.30 23.10 -3.76
CA TYR A 115 17.42 23.77 -4.72
C TYR A 115 16.09 23.01 -4.90
N ILE A 116 16.15 21.69 -5.04
CA ILE A 116 14.97 20.80 -5.14
C ILE A 116 14.12 20.91 -3.87
N GLU A 117 14.72 20.74 -2.68
CA GLU A 117 14.03 20.90 -1.40
C GLU A 117 13.32 22.26 -1.27
N LYS A 118 13.95 23.35 -1.78
CA LYS A 118 13.37 24.70 -1.76
C LYS A 118 12.26 24.92 -2.78
N LEU A 119 12.20 24.14 -3.86
CA LEU A 119 11.07 24.13 -4.79
C LEU A 119 9.88 23.37 -4.18
N GLU A 120 10.12 22.16 -3.70
CA GLU A 120 9.09 21.32 -3.05
C GLU A 120 8.46 22.05 -1.86
N LEU A 121 9.28 22.59 -0.95
CA LEU A 121 8.81 23.34 0.23
C LEU A 121 8.11 24.66 -0.10
N LYS A 122 8.31 25.24 -1.28
CA LYS A 122 7.59 26.46 -1.72
C LYS A 122 6.25 26.14 -2.37
N ASN A 123 6.20 25.09 -3.19
CA ASN A 123 5.00 24.74 -3.94
C ASN A 123 3.95 24.13 -3.01
N LEU A 124 4.28 23.05 -2.28
CA LEU A 124 3.31 22.42 -1.36
C LEU A 124 2.76 23.41 -0.33
N LYS A 125 3.63 24.19 0.33
CA LYS A 125 3.19 25.08 1.42
C LYS A 125 2.31 26.23 0.96
N ASN A 126 2.41 26.69 -0.28
CA ASN A 126 1.51 27.71 -0.81
C ASN A 126 0.19 27.09 -1.28
N ASP A 127 0.24 26.01 -2.06
CA ASP A 127 -0.95 25.41 -2.65
C ASP A 127 -1.84 24.75 -1.58
N ASP A 128 -1.27 24.00 -0.62
CA ASP A 128 -2.03 23.46 0.51
C ASP A 128 -2.62 24.58 1.39
N TYR A 129 -1.90 25.68 1.62
CA TYR A 129 -2.40 26.79 2.42
C TYR A 129 -3.54 27.53 1.72
N ILE A 130 -3.46 27.73 0.40
CA ILE A 130 -4.51 28.38 -0.38
C ILE A 130 -5.75 27.47 -0.47
N LEU A 131 -5.56 26.18 -0.79
CA LEU A 131 -6.67 25.23 -0.95
C LEU A 131 -7.41 24.95 0.36
N ASN A 132 -6.70 24.81 1.50
CA ASN A 132 -7.35 24.61 2.80
C ASN A 132 -8.05 25.89 3.32
N ASN A 133 -7.50 27.08 3.11
CA ASN A 133 -8.14 28.33 3.57
C ASN A 133 -9.36 28.73 2.75
N LEU A 134 -9.43 28.38 1.46
CA LEU A 134 -10.56 28.73 0.61
C LEU A 134 -11.83 27.88 0.85
N ASN A 135 -11.73 26.74 1.54
CA ASN A 135 -12.86 25.84 1.87
C ASN A 135 -13.70 25.34 0.67
N VAL A 136 -13.23 25.49 -0.57
CA VAL A 136 -13.96 25.06 -1.79
C VAL A 136 -13.88 23.54 -2.01
N LEU A 137 -12.82 22.89 -1.50
CA LEU A 137 -12.63 21.45 -1.55
C LEU A 137 -12.91 20.81 -0.17
N PRO A 138 -13.40 19.54 -0.13
CA PRO A 138 -13.57 18.85 1.14
C PRO A 138 -12.23 18.70 1.89
N SER A 139 -12.24 18.92 3.21
CA SER A 139 -11.06 18.85 4.10
C SER A 139 -10.13 17.67 3.79
N ALA A 140 -8.81 17.89 3.82
CA ALA A 140 -7.81 16.85 3.58
C ALA A 140 -7.77 15.76 4.67
N ASP A 141 -8.36 16.00 5.86
CA ASP A 141 -8.35 15.02 6.95
C ASP A 141 -9.20 13.78 6.64
N TRP A 142 -8.51 12.67 6.36
CA TRP A 142 -9.12 11.40 6.03
C TRP A 142 -9.84 10.74 7.22
N ASN A 143 -9.36 10.94 8.44
CA ASN A 143 -10.00 10.40 9.64
C ASN A 143 -11.33 11.09 9.90
N LEU A 144 -11.33 12.43 9.83
CA LEU A 144 -12.53 13.25 9.91
C LEU A 144 -13.56 12.87 8.83
N ARG A 145 -13.12 12.67 7.57
CA ARG A 145 -13.99 12.17 6.49
C ARG A 145 -14.60 10.80 6.83
N LEU A 146 -13.79 9.85 7.32
CA LEU A 146 -14.26 8.51 7.69
C LEU A 146 -15.27 8.55 8.85
N GLU A 147 -15.11 9.44 9.83
CA GLU A 147 -16.11 9.68 10.87
C GLU A 147 -17.43 10.25 10.32
N TYR A 148 -17.37 11.19 9.38
CA TYR A 148 -18.58 11.68 8.71
C TYR A 148 -19.27 10.60 7.88
N ILE A 149 -18.52 9.74 7.17
CA ILE A 149 -19.08 8.60 6.42
C ILE A 149 -19.79 7.61 7.37
N LYS A 150 -19.20 7.31 8.53
CA LYS A 150 -19.83 6.47 9.58
C LYS A 150 -21.17 7.02 10.07
N LYS A 151 -21.39 8.34 10.08
CA LYS A 151 -22.70 8.94 10.45
C LYS A 151 -23.80 8.59 9.44
N PHE A 152 -23.48 8.40 8.15
CA PHE A 152 -24.43 7.95 7.13
C PHE A 152 -24.62 6.41 7.10
N VAL A 153 -23.66 5.66 7.63
CA VAL A 153 -23.65 4.18 7.67
C VAL A 153 -23.34 3.70 9.11
N PRO A 154 -24.25 3.93 10.07
CA PRO A 154 -23.93 3.77 11.51
C PRO A 154 -23.92 2.31 12.01
N PHE A 155 -24.39 1.35 11.21
CA PHE A 155 -24.58 -0.04 11.64
C PHE A 155 -23.73 -1.07 10.85
N LEU A 156 -23.05 -0.65 9.78
CA LEU A 156 -22.22 -1.57 8.99
C LEU A 156 -20.74 -1.23 9.18
N GLU A 157 -19.97 -2.24 9.51
CA GLU A 157 -18.51 -2.20 9.61
C GLU A 157 -17.91 -2.86 8.37
N ILE A 158 -16.77 -2.36 7.90
CA ILE A 158 -15.98 -2.96 6.83
C ILE A 158 -14.64 -3.38 7.43
N ASP A 159 -14.31 -4.66 7.27
CA ASP A 159 -13.20 -5.35 7.95
C ASP A 159 -12.46 -6.27 6.95
N ASN A 160 -11.22 -6.67 7.26
CA ASN A 160 -10.35 -7.50 6.41
C ASN A 160 -10.27 -7.03 4.94
N ILE A 161 -9.97 -5.74 4.73
CA ILE A 161 -9.79 -5.16 3.39
C ILE A 161 -8.44 -5.61 2.83
N ASN A 162 -8.46 -6.51 1.85
CA ASN A 162 -7.29 -6.97 1.11
C ASN A 162 -7.40 -6.51 -0.34
N THR A 163 -6.34 -5.90 -0.88
CA THR A 163 -6.24 -5.53 -2.30
C THR A 163 -4.97 -6.14 -2.87
N PHE A 164 -5.11 -6.91 -3.96
CA PHE A 164 -3.99 -7.51 -4.68
C PHE A 164 -4.27 -7.52 -6.19
N ASN A 165 -3.23 -7.71 -7.00
CA ASN A 165 -3.35 -7.82 -8.44
C ASN A 165 -3.09 -9.27 -8.87
N GLU A 166 -3.99 -9.84 -9.67
CA GLU A 166 -3.82 -11.13 -10.33
C GLU A 166 -3.68 -10.92 -11.85
N TYR A 167 -2.80 -11.65 -12.51
CA TYR A 167 -2.67 -11.63 -13.97
C TYR A 167 -3.33 -12.88 -14.55
N GLN A 168 -4.47 -12.72 -15.22
CA GLN A 168 -5.32 -13.83 -15.65
C GLN A 168 -5.93 -13.54 -17.02
N ASN A 169 -5.77 -14.48 -17.95
CA ASN A 169 -6.22 -14.39 -19.35
C ASN A 169 -5.69 -13.12 -20.05
N GLU A 170 -4.36 -12.93 -19.99
CA GLU A 170 -3.62 -11.81 -20.63
C GLU A 170 -4.00 -10.39 -20.15
N GLN A 171 -4.78 -10.29 -19.05
CA GLN A 171 -5.20 -9.03 -18.45
C GLN A 171 -4.77 -8.96 -16.99
N MET A 172 -4.32 -7.78 -16.53
CA MET A 172 -4.13 -7.54 -15.10
C MET A 172 -5.46 -7.16 -14.44
N LYS A 173 -5.80 -7.83 -13.34
CA LYS A 173 -7.04 -7.61 -12.60
C LYS A 173 -6.71 -7.25 -11.14
N ARG A 174 -7.18 -6.10 -10.71
CA ARG A 174 -7.16 -5.67 -9.31
C ARG A 174 -8.33 -6.35 -8.60
N ILE A 175 -8.00 -7.22 -7.65
CA ILE A 175 -8.97 -7.90 -6.80
C ILE A 175 -9.03 -7.15 -5.47
N ILE A 176 -10.24 -6.71 -5.09
CA ILE A 176 -10.52 -6.08 -3.80
C ILE A 176 -11.45 -7.02 -3.04
N GLU A 177 -10.94 -7.61 -1.97
CA GLU A 177 -11.71 -8.45 -1.04
C GLU A 177 -11.97 -7.69 0.25
N PHE A 178 -13.20 -7.72 0.74
CA PHE A 178 -13.55 -7.13 2.03
C PHE A 178 -14.71 -7.86 2.70
N LYS A 179 -14.80 -7.73 4.02
CA LYS A 179 -15.84 -8.34 4.84
C LYS A 179 -16.77 -7.24 5.35
N LEU A 180 -18.00 -7.24 4.85
CA LEU A 180 -19.06 -6.39 5.41
C LEU A 180 -19.64 -7.08 6.65
N ILE A 181 -19.68 -6.39 7.77
CA ILE A 181 -20.15 -6.90 9.06
C ILE A 181 -21.35 -6.05 9.49
N LEU A 182 -22.47 -6.72 9.78
CA LEU A 182 -23.55 -6.16 10.60
C LEU A 182 -23.44 -6.82 11.97
N PRO A 183 -22.98 -6.09 13.02
CA PRO A 183 -22.70 -6.67 14.32
C PRO A 183 -23.84 -7.53 14.88
N LEU A 184 -23.47 -8.69 15.45
CA LEU A 184 -24.36 -9.72 16.01
C LEU A 184 -25.27 -10.47 15.00
N ILE A 185 -25.43 -9.98 13.76
CA ILE A 185 -26.42 -10.49 12.81
C ILE A 185 -25.75 -11.29 11.68
N PHE A 186 -24.99 -10.64 10.80
CA PHE A 186 -24.34 -11.30 9.66
C PHE A 186 -22.92 -10.78 9.39
N LYS A 187 -22.12 -11.61 8.71
CA LYS A 187 -20.87 -11.21 8.06
C LYS A 187 -20.93 -11.72 6.62
N LEU A 188 -20.61 -10.87 5.66
CA LEU A 188 -20.74 -11.10 4.23
C LEU A 188 -19.37 -10.83 3.59
N ASN A 189 -18.79 -11.82 2.91
CA ASN A 189 -17.52 -11.62 2.20
C ASN A 189 -17.86 -11.14 0.78
N ILE A 190 -17.28 -10.04 0.33
CA ILE A 190 -17.46 -9.49 -1.02
C ILE A 190 -16.09 -9.47 -1.70
N LYS A 191 -16.03 -9.96 -2.93
CA LYS A 191 -14.86 -9.82 -3.82
C LYS A 191 -15.25 -9.04 -5.07
N LEU A 192 -14.46 -8.04 -5.42
CA LEU A 192 -14.61 -7.23 -6.63
C LEU A 192 -13.40 -7.51 -7.53
N PHE A 193 -13.67 -7.86 -8.79
CA PHE A 193 -12.65 -8.04 -9.82
C PHE A 193 -12.73 -6.85 -10.76
N ILE A 194 -11.67 -6.02 -10.81
CA ILE A 194 -11.60 -4.80 -11.63
C ILE A 194 -10.48 -4.99 -12.65
N ASN A 195 -10.75 -4.77 -13.94
CA ASN A 195 -9.73 -4.79 -14.98
C ASN A 195 -8.86 -3.52 -14.86
N CYS A 196 -7.53 -3.68 -14.71
CA CYS A 196 -6.61 -2.55 -14.49
C CYS A 196 -6.46 -1.60 -15.70
N ASP A 197 -6.73 -2.08 -16.91
CA ASP A 197 -6.48 -1.35 -18.15
C ASP A 197 -7.59 -0.32 -18.45
N ASN A 198 -8.79 -0.54 -17.88
CA ASN A 198 -9.98 0.29 -18.09
C ASN A 198 -10.67 0.74 -16.79
N ASP A 199 -10.20 0.28 -15.61
CA ASP A 199 -10.86 0.39 -14.29
C ASP A 199 -12.34 -0.08 -14.27
N ILE A 200 -12.75 -0.93 -15.22
CA ILE A 200 -14.10 -1.49 -15.31
C ILE A 200 -14.25 -2.67 -14.35
N LEU A 201 -15.38 -2.72 -13.64
CA LEU A 201 -15.76 -3.86 -12.80
C LEU A 201 -16.15 -5.07 -13.67
N ASP A 202 -15.33 -6.12 -13.59
CA ASP A 202 -15.49 -7.37 -14.34
C ASP A 202 -16.49 -8.31 -13.68
N LYS A 203 -16.38 -8.50 -12.36
CA LYS A 203 -17.18 -9.47 -11.60
C LYS A 203 -17.38 -9.02 -10.15
N ILE A 204 -18.52 -9.38 -9.58
CA ILE A 204 -18.77 -9.36 -8.14
C ILE A 204 -18.97 -10.81 -7.69
N GLU A 205 -18.32 -11.21 -6.60
CA GLU A 205 -18.64 -12.42 -5.87
C GLU A 205 -19.07 -12.08 -4.44
N VAL A 206 -20.05 -12.81 -3.91
CA VAL A 206 -20.59 -12.60 -2.56
C VAL A 206 -20.77 -13.97 -1.90
N SER A 207 -20.05 -14.21 -0.81
CA SER A 207 -20.17 -15.43 0.00
C SER A 207 -21.27 -15.30 1.06
N ASP A 208 -21.78 -16.44 1.53
CA ASP A 208 -22.58 -16.55 2.77
C ASP A 208 -23.95 -15.82 2.81
N CYS A 209 -24.60 -15.66 1.67
CA CYS A 209 -25.96 -15.07 1.56
C CYS A 209 -27.06 -15.82 2.36
N PHE A 210 -26.81 -17.01 2.91
CA PHE A 210 -27.80 -17.81 3.63
C PHE A 210 -28.45 -17.06 4.81
N LYS A 211 -27.65 -16.36 5.63
CA LYS A 211 -28.18 -15.59 6.76
C LYS A 211 -29.08 -14.43 6.33
N LEU A 212 -28.80 -13.81 5.18
CA LEU A 212 -29.68 -12.81 4.60
C LEU A 212 -30.99 -13.43 4.11
N SER A 213 -30.97 -14.63 3.52
CA SER A 213 -32.19 -15.31 3.06
C SER A 213 -33.15 -15.71 4.18
N LEU A 214 -32.62 -15.98 5.38
CA LEU A 214 -33.41 -16.29 6.57
C LEU A 214 -34.23 -15.08 7.06
N ILE A 215 -33.66 -13.87 6.99
CA ILE A 215 -34.28 -12.63 7.50
C ILE A 215 -35.05 -11.87 6.40
N SER A 216 -34.59 -11.96 5.14
CA SER A 216 -35.30 -11.46 3.96
C SER A 216 -34.95 -12.26 2.70
N SER A 217 -35.82 -13.22 2.40
CA SER A 217 -35.80 -13.96 1.13
C SER A 217 -36.01 -13.03 -0.08
N SER A 218 -36.89 -12.03 0.03
CA SER A 218 -37.13 -10.99 -0.98
C SER A 218 -35.85 -10.23 -1.35
N PHE A 219 -35.12 -9.71 -0.35
CA PHE A 219 -33.85 -9.03 -0.59
C PHE A 219 -32.81 -9.96 -1.23
N THR A 220 -32.67 -11.19 -0.72
CA THR A 220 -31.66 -12.13 -1.23
C THR A 220 -31.95 -12.58 -2.67
N GLN A 221 -33.23 -12.69 -3.06
CA GLN A 221 -33.61 -12.95 -4.46
C GLN A 221 -33.23 -11.79 -5.39
N VAL A 222 -33.41 -10.53 -4.96
CA VAL A 222 -33.01 -9.35 -5.75
C VAL A 222 -31.48 -9.24 -5.84
N LEU A 223 -30.77 -9.47 -4.74
CA LEU A 223 -29.32 -9.45 -4.68
C LEU A 223 -28.68 -10.50 -5.61
N THR A 224 -29.20 -11.73 -5.61
CA THR A 224 -28.70 -12.83 -6.45
C THR A 224 -29.12 -12.74 -7.92
N LYS A 225 -30.34 -12.27 -8.23
CA LYS A 225 -30.85 -12.20 -9.61
C LYS A 225 -30.56 -10.89 -10.35
N ASN A 226 -30.34 -9.78 -9.64
CA ASN A 226 -30.14 -8.45 -10.24
C ASN A 226 -28.80 -7.82 -9.88
N TYR A 227 -28.47 -7.68 -8.59
CA TYR A 227 -27.31 -6.86 -8.21
C TYR A 227 -25.96 -7.51 -8.49
N ILE A 228 -25.80 -8.81 -8.21
CA ILE A 228 -24.56 -9.53 -8.54
C ILE A 228 -24.39 -9.68 -10.07
N PRO A 229 -25.36 -10.20 -10.85
CA PRO A 229 -25.17 -10.40 -12.30
C PRO A 229 -24.97 -9.10 -13.08
N ASN A 230 -25.72 -8.04 -12.74
CA ASN A 230 -25.60 -6.74 -13.40
C ASN A 230 -24.49 -5.85 -12.81
N LYS A 231 -23.62 -6.41 -11.95
CA LYS A 231 -22.46 -5.74 -11.34
C LYS A 231 -22.77 -4.45 -10.55
N LYS A 232 -23.98 -4.34 -9.98
CA LYS A 232 -24.48 -3.11 -9.32
C LYS A 232 -24.02 -3.00 -7.86
N ILE A 233 -22.71 -2.85 -7.65
CA ILE A 233 -22.11 -2.77 -6.30
C ILE A 233 -22.69 -1.62 -5.46
N ASN A 234 -22.95 -0.45 -6.06
CA ASN A 234 -23.51 0.70 -5.35
C ASN A 234 -24.90 0.39 -4.78
N ASN A 235 -25.78 -0.22 -5.58
CA ASN A 235 -27.12 -0.64 -5.16
C ASN A 235 -27.06 -1.73 -4.08
N LEU A 236 -26.12 -2.67 -4.20
CA LEU A 236 -25.90 -3.73 -3.21
C LEU A 236 -25.49 -3.14 -1.84
N MET A 237 -24.53 -2.22 -1.82
CA MET A 237 -24.07 -1.56 -0.60
C MET A 237 -25.15 -0.64 0.00
N TYR A 238 -25.88 0.11 -0.84
CA TYR A 238 -27.00 0.93 -0.39
C TYR A 238 -28.14 0.09 0.19
N ALA A 239 -28.51 -1.01 -0.46
CA ALA A 239 -29.54 -1.93 0.03
C ALA A 239 -29.14 -2.61 1.34
N LEU A 240 -27.87 -3.00 1.53
CA LEU A 240 -27.38 -3.52 2.80
C LEU A 240 -27.47 -2.47 3.93
N ASN A 241 -27.24 -1.18 3.64
CA ASN A 241 -27.42 -0.07 4.60
C ASN A 241 -28.91 0.22 4.88
N SER A 242 -29.78 0.12 3.87
CA SER A 242 -31.24 0.26 4.03
C SER A 242 -31.81 -0.89 4.89
N PHE A 243 -31.36 -2.12 4.61
CA PHE A 243 -31.69 -3.33 5.36
C PHE A 243 -31.23 -3.24 6.83
N SER A 244 -29.98 -2.87 7.09
CA SER A 244 -29.46 -2.79 8.48
C SER A 244 -30.21 -1.76 9.32
N LYS A 245 -30.49 -0.57 8.77
CA LYS A 245 -31.29 0.47 9.44
C LYS A 245 -32.69 -0.02 9.79
N LEU A 246 -33.39 -0.67 8.85
CA LEU A 246 -34.71 -1.24 9.11
C LEU A 246 -34.67 -2.40 10.11
N LEU A 247 -33.66 -3.26 10.07
CA LEU A 247 -33.55 -4.40 10.97
C LEU A 247 -33.27 -3.96 12.43
N HIS A 248 -32.39 -2.98 12.65
CA HIS A 248 -32.22 -2.37 13.98
C HIS A 248 -33.50 -1.67 14.47
N THR A 249 -34.23 -1.02 13.56
CA THR A 249 -35.52 -0.37 13.88
C THR A 249 -36.58 -1.40 14.27
N ARG A 250 -36.71 -2.49 13.51
CA ARG A 250 -37.59 -3.63 13.80
C ARG A 250 -37.27 -4.25 15.15
N ILE A 251 -36.01 -4.58 15.42
CA ILE A 251 -35.55 -5.18 16.69
C ILE A 251 -35.90 -4.26 17.88
N SER A 252 -35.68 -2.95 17.74
CA SER A 252 -36.03 -1.96 18.78
C SER A 252 -37.53 -1.90 19.06
N ILE A 253 -38.37 -1.89 18.01
CA ILE A 253 -39.84 -1.80 18.16
C ILE A 253 -40.43 -3.12 18.67
N ILE A 254 -39.96 -4.29 18.18
CA ILE A 254 -40.38 -5.60 18.70
C ILE A 254 -40.00 -5.73 20.19
N HIS A 255 -38.80 -5.29 20.59
CA HIS A 255 -38.41 -5.35 22.01
C HIS A 255 -39.32 -4.48 22.90
N LYS A 256 -39.69 -3.27 22.45
CA LYS A 256 -40.67 -2.42 23.15
C LYS A 256 -42.04 -3.08 23.23
N LEU A 257 -42.52 -3.65 22.13
CA LEU A 257 -43.83 -4.31 22.04
C LEU A 257 -43.91 -5.54 22.96
N LEU A 258 -42.87 -6.38 23.00
CA LEU A 258 -42.78 -7.51 23.93
C LEU A 258 -42.76 -7.07 25.40
N LYS A 259 -42.10 -5.95 25.73
CA LYS A 259 -42.12 -5.39 27.10
C LYS A 259 -43.48 -4.78 27.47
N GLU A 260 -44.19 -4.20 26.50
CA GLU A 260 -45.47 -3.52 26.74
C GLU A 260 -46.64 -4.50 26.88
N PHE A 261 -46.73 -5.51 26.01
CA PHE A 261 -47.82 -6.50 26.02
C PHE A 261 -47.41 -7.78 26.77
N LYS A 262 -46.49 -7.68 27.74
CA LYS A 262 -45.89 -8.80 28.48
C LYS A 262 -46.92 -9.79 29.01
N ASP A 263 -47.99 -9.29 29.59
CA ASP A 263 -49.04 -10.10 30.25
C ASP A 263 -50.05 -10.69 29.26
N ASN A 264 -49.98 -10.27 27.99
CA ASN A 264 -50.83 -10.74 26.89
C ASN A 264 -50.08 -11.61 25.87
N LEU A 265 -48.83 -12.02 26.10
CA LEU A 265 -48.10 -12.87 25.16
C LEU A 265 -48.68 -14.29 25.11
N TYR A 266 -48.90 -14.82 23.90
CA TYR A 266 -49.48 -16.16 23.71
C TYR A 266 -48.58 -17.29 24.23
N ASP A 267 -47.26 -17.15 24.07
CA ASP A 267 -46.24 -18.06 24.60
C ASP A 267 -45.22 -17.29 25.43
N THR A 268 -45.46 -17.24 26.75
CA THR A 268 -44.55 -16.61 27.71
C THR A 268 -43.23 -17.38 27.89
N THR A 269 -43.13 -18.63 27.43
CA THR A 269 -41.90 -19.44 27.54
C THR A 269 -40.90 -19.07 26.43
N LYS A 270 -41.37 -18.98 25.18
CA LYS A 270 -40.62 -18.51 24.00
C LYS A 270 -40.01 -17.12 24.17
N TYR A 271 -40.65 -16.26 24.97
CA TYR A 271 -40.17 -14.90 25.26
C TYR A 271 -39.57 -14.72 26.67
N HIS A 272 -39.53 -15.77 27.51
CA HIS A 272 -39.09 -15.68 28.92
C HIS A 272 -37.74 -14.96 29.08
N ASP A 273 -36.73 -15.38 28.30
CA ASP A 273 -35.40 -14.79 28.28
C ASP A 273 -35.42 -13.28 27.93
N LEU A 274 -36.24 -12.88 26.96
CA LEU A 274 -36.37 -11.48 26.54
C LEU A 274 -37.12 -10.61 27.55
N LEU A 275 -38.05 -11.22 28.31
CA LEU A 275 -38.84 -10.60 29.36
C LEU A 275 -38.13 -10.54 30.72
N SER A 276 -36.98 -11.19 30.83
CA SER A 276 -36.10 -11.17 32.00
C SER A 276 -35.10 -10.02 31.94
N ASP A 277 -35.14 -9.15 32.95
CA ASP A 277 -34.18 -8.06 33.09
C ASP A 277 -32.78 -8.55 33.56
N THR A 278 -32.67 -9.83 33.96
CA THR A 278 -31.44 -10.48 34.42
C THR A 278 -30.47 -10.89 33.31
N ILE A 279 -30.90 -11.06 32.05
CA ILE A 279 -29.96 -11.37 30.96
C ILE A 279 -29.13 -10.12 30.61
N THR A 280 -27.90 -10.13 31.11
CA THR A 280 -26.81 -9.19 30.80
C THR A 280 -26.18 -9.44 29.42
N ASP A 281 -26.36 -10.62 28.84
CA ASP A 281 -25.83 -10.97 27.52
C ASP A 281 -26.71 -10.38 26.40
N ASN A 282 -26.46 -9.11 26.07
CA ASN A 282 -27.08 -8.40 24.96
C ASN A 282 -26.98 -9.16 23.62
N LYS A 283 -25.96 -10.02 23.44
CA LYS A 283 -25.77 -10.77 22.18
C LYS A 283 -26.88 -11.80 21.99
N ARG A 284 -27.29 -12.50 23.06
CA ARG A 284 -28.42 -13.44 23.01
C ARG A 284 -29.74 -12.72 22.75
N LYS A 285 -29.99 -11.59 23.44
CA LYS A 285 -31.20 -10.78 23.24
C LYS A 285 -31.36 -10.35 21.77
N TYR A 286 -30.30 -9.82 21.15
CA TYR A 286 -30.30 -9.50 19.72
C TYR A 286 -30.44 -10.74 18.83
N ALA A 287 -29.75 -11.84 19.14
CA ALA A 287 -29.77 -13.06 18.33
C ALA A 287 -31.13 -13.78 18.31
N ILE A 288 -31.97 -13.58 19.33
CA ILE A 288 -33.38 -14.02 19.34
C ILE A 288 -34.25 -12.99 18.59
N LEU A 289 -34.16 -11.70 18.95
CA LEU A 289 -35.00 -10.63 18.38
C LEU A 289 -34.87 -10.49 16.85
N GLN A 290 -33.69 -10.77 16.27
CA GLN A 290 -33.51 -10.73 14.81
C GLN A 290 -34.39 -11.74 14.06
N ASN A 291 -34.72 -12.88 14.69
CA ASN A 291 -35.45 -14.01 14.10
C ASN A 291 -36.95 -13.99 14.42
N ILE A 292 -37.43 -13.00 15.19
CA ILE A 292 -38.86 -12.81 15.46
C ILE A 292 -39.47 -12.03 14.29
N ASP A 293 -40.00 -12.78 13.33
CA ASP A 293 -40.83 -12.25 12.23
C ASP A 293 -42.33 -12.19 12.60
N GLU A 294 -42.73 -12.79 13.73
CA GLU A 294 -44.11 -12.90 14.18
C GLU A 294 -44.26 -12.78 15.70
N VAL A 295 -45.20 -11.95 16.15
CA VAL A 295 -45.58 -11.80 17.56
C VAL A 295 -47.06 -12.16 17.72
N GLU A 296 -47.33 -13.08 18.65
CA GLU A 296 -48.66 -13.59 18.96
C GLU A 296 -49.08 -13.09 20.34
N LEU A 297 -50.21 -12.38 20.41
CA LEU A 297 -50.85 -11.95 21.66
C LEU A 297 -52.16 -12.71 21.88
N LYS A 298 -52.45 -13.07 23.13
CA LYS A 298 -53.67 -13.76 23.55
C LYS A 298 -54.60 -12.80 24.31
N PHE A 299 -55.86 -12.83 23.93
CA PHE A 299 -56.97 -12.12 24.58
C PHE A 299 -58.14 -13.10 24.80
N HIS A 300 -59.09 -12.72 25.67
CA HIS A 300 -60.30 -13.50 25.89
C HIS A 300 -61.51 -12.55 25.88
N ILE A 301 -62.54 -12.85 25.07
CA ILE A 301 -63.82 -12.12 25.06
C ILE A 301 -64.89 -13.13 25.43
N ASN A 302 -65.66 -12.88 26.49
CA ASN A 302 -66.77 -13.74 26.93
C ASN A 302 -66.37 -15.23 26.95
N GLU A 303 -65.28 -15.52 27.67
CA GLU A 303 -64.63 -16.84 27.82
C GLU A 303 -63.99 -17.45 26.55
N LYS A 304 -64.22 -16.89 25.35
CA LYS A 304 -63.58 -17.36 24.11
C LYS A 304 -62.14 -16.83 23.97
N PRO A 305 -61.13 -17.69 23.71
CA PRO A 305 -59.76 -17.27 23.42
C PRO A 305 -59.62 -16.75 21.99
N PHE A 306 -58.95 -15.61 21.84
CA PHE A 306 -58.58 -15.03 20.56
C PHE A 306 -57.07 -14.76 20.51
N ARG A 307 -56.49 -14.90 19.31
CA ARG A 307 -55.07 -14.64 19.05
C ARG A 307 -54.91 -13.49 18.07
N LEU A 308 -54.21 -12.44 18.48
CA LEU A 308 -53.80 -11.34 17.61
C LEU A 308 -52.38 -11.62 17.12
N VAL A 309 -52.22 -11.81 15.81
CA VAL A 309 -50.97 -12.20 15.16
C VAL A 309 -50.44 -11.05 14.33
N LEU A 310 -49.31 -10.48 14.76
CA LEU A 310 -48.57 -9.43 14.06
C LEU A 310 -47.37 -10.05 13.33
N ASN A 311 -47.42 -10.11 12.00
CA ASN A 311 -46.32 -10.60 11.17
C ASN A 311 -45.59 -9.41 10.51
N TRP A 312 -44.25 -9.34 10.65
CA TRP A 312 -43.43 -8.21 10.19
C TRP A 312 -42.20 -8.72 9.42
N ARG A 313 -42.23 -8.58 8.09
CA ARG A 313 -41.13 -8.99 7.19
C ARG A 313 -40.42 -7.77 6.61
N ILE A 314 -39.12 -7.89 6.38
CA ILE A 314 -38.36 -6.89 5.61
C ILE A 314 -38.36 -7.34 4.14
N VAL A 315 -38.77 -6.46 3.24
CA VAL A 315 -38.90 -6.70 1.80
C VAL A 315 -38.15 -5.65 0.98
N MET A 316 -37.93 -5.90 -0.30
CA MET A 316 -37.49 -4.84 -1.23
C MET A 316 -38.69 -3.97 -1.61
N GLY A 317 -38.57 -2.66 -1.38
CA GLY A 317 -39.54 -1.66 -1.83
C GLY A 317 -39.19 -1.14 -3.22
N ASP A 318 -37.97 -0.62 -3.38
CA ASP A 318 -37.44 -0.19 -4.68
C ASP A 318 -36.20 -1.01 -5.06
N VAL A 319 -36.33 -1.75 -6.16
CA VAL A 319 -35.25 -2.57 -6.75
C VAL A 319 -34.24 -1.72 -7.55
N ILE A 320 -34.64 -0.56 -8.05
CA ILE A 320 -33.80 0.37 -8.82
C ILE A 320 -32.87 1.14 -7.89
N ILE A 321 -33.40 1.77 -6.84
CA ILE A 321 -32.59 2.51 -5.85
C ILE A 321 -31.95 1.56 -4.83
N GLY A 322 -32.59 0.44 -4.52
CA GLY A 322 -32.17 -0.48 -3.47
C GLY A 322 -32.74 -0.12 -2.10
N THR A 323 -33.95 0.44 -2.02
CA THR A 323 -34.61 0.67 -0.72
C THR A 323 -35.29 -0.60 -0.23
N CYS A 324 -34.98 -1.01 0.99
CA CYS A 324 -35.78 -1.98 1.73
C CYS A 324 -36.99 -1.27 2.36
N GLN A 325 -38.06 -2.02 2.62
CA GLN A 325 -39.28 -1.58 3.29
C GLN A 325 -39.74 -2.63 4.32
N SER A 326 -40.57 -2.21 5.26
CA SER A 326 -41.25 -3.13 6.18
C SER A 326 -42.64 -3.48 5.63
N SER A 327 -42.88 -4.77 5.41
CA SER A 327 -44.23 -5.30 5.18
C SER A 327 -44.77 -5.82 6.50
N ILE A 328 -45.85 -5.21 6.98
CA ILE A 328 -46.47 -5.53 8.28
C ILE A 328 -47.94 -5.90 8.05
N SER A 329 -48.32 -7.05 8.56
CA SER A 329 -49.66 -7.64 8.46
C SER A 329 -50.18 -7.99 9.85
N LEU A 330 -51.49 -7.87 10.04
CA LEU A 330 -52.17 -8.12 11.31
C LEU A 330 -53.40 -9.00 11.09
N TYR A 331 -53.53 -10.05 11.89
CA TYR A 331 -54.63 -11.01 11.82
C TYR A 331 -55.20 -11.27 13.21
N VAL A 332 -56.51 -11.49 13.32
CA VAL A 332 -57.15 -12.08 14.51
C VAL A 332 -57.60 -13.50 14.17
N ILE A 333 -57.26 -14.47 15.02
CA ILE A 333 -57.67 -15.87 14.92
C ILE A 333 -58.57 -16.17 16.13
N ASP A 334 -59.69 -16.85 15.89
CA ASP A 334 -60.54 -17.41 16.94
C ASP A 334 -60.01 -18.82 17.27
N ASP A 335 -59.50 -19.02 18.50
CA ASP A 335 -58.95 -20.30 18.96
C ASP A 335 -60.06 -21.23 19.54
N SER A 336 -61.35 -20.86 19.47
CA SER A 336 -62.46 -21.62 20.08
C SER A 336 -62.97 -22.85 19.31
N GLY A 337 -62.22 -23.32 18.30
CA GLY A 337 -62.25 -24.70 17.80
C GLY A 337 -63.05 -24.98 16.52
N ASP A 338 -64.12 -24.24 16.24
CA ASP A 338 -65.01 -24.50 15.10
C ASP A 338 -64.59 -23.72 13.83
N GLY A 339 -63.52 -24.22 13.19
CA GLY A 339 -62.95 -23.67 11.97
C GLY A 339 -62.01 -22.48 12.21
N ASN A 340 -60.92 -22.43 11.43
CA ASN A 340 -59.82 -21.48 11.64
C ASN A 340 -60.17 -20.09 11.07
N ASN A 341 -61.13 -19.40 11.71
CA ASN A 341 -61.76 -18.15 11.28
C ASN A 341 -60.83 -16.93 11.44
N SER A 342 -59.74 -16.91 10.65
CA SER A 342 -58.81 -15.79 10.61
C SER A 342 -59.43 -14.55 9.93
N ARG A 343 -59.40 -13.41 10.63
CA ARG A 343 -59.81 -12.10 10.13
C ARG A 343 -58.57 -11.25 9.85
N ASN A 344 -58.40 -10.81 8.62
CA ASN A 344 -57.30 -9.95 8.22
C ASN A 344 -57.60 -8.49 8.56
N LEU A 345 -56.82 -7.90 9.47
CA LEU A 345 -56.92 -6.49 9.90
C LEU A 345 -55.88 -5.59 9.23
N SER A 346 -55.03 -6.14 8.35
CA SER A 346 -53.84 -5.45 7.82
C SER A 346 -54.16 -4.11 7.14
N GLN A 347 -55.30 -3.99 6.45
CA GLN A 347 -55.71 -2.72 5.83
C GLN A 347 -56.01 -1.63 6.87
N ILE A 348 -56.79 -1.96 7.91
CA ILE A 348 -57.12 -1.04 9.00
C ILE A 348 -55.84 -0.64 9.75
N TYR A 349 -54.96 -1.63 10.00
CA TYR A 349 -53.68 -1.39 10.66
C TYR A 349 -52.75 -0.51 9.82
N GLN A 350 -52.65 -0.73 8.51
CA GLN A 350 -51.87 0.12 7.60
C GLN A 350 -52.40 1.56 7.53
N THR A 351 -53.72 1.76 7.60
CA THR A 351 -54.30 3.10 7.74
C THR A 351 -53.89 3.75 9.07
N LEU A 352 -53.93 3.04 10.19
CA LEU A 352 -53.49 3.57 11.49
C LEU A 352 -51.98 3.85 11.52
N LEU A 353 -51.16 3.00 10.90
CA LEU A 353 -49.71 3.20 10.75
C LEU A 353 -49.34 4.46 9.96
N SER A 354 -50.26 5.02 9.17
CA SER A 354 -50.04 6.31 8.49
C SER A 354 -50.29 7.53 9.39
N GLN A 355 -50.93 7.33 10.54
CA GLN A 355 -51.32 8.37 11.51
C GLN A 355 -50.59 8.25 12.85
N TYR A 356 -50.16 7.04 13.24
CA TYR A 356 -49.59 6.71 14.55
C TYR A 356 -48.49 5.66 14.44
N ASP A 357 -47.59 5.62 15.42
CA ASP A 357 -46.59 4.56 15.55
C ASP A 357 -47.19 3.14 15.61
N VAL A 358 -46.37 2.14 15.28
CA VAL A 358 -46.67 0.69 15.35
C VAL A 358 -47.37 0.31 16.66
N ILE A 359 -46.81 0.72 17.79
CA ILE A 359 -47.29 0.36 19.13
C ILE A 359 -48.63 1.04 19.43
N THR A 360 -48.75 2.34 19.15
CA THR A 360 -49.98 3.11 19.34
C THR A 360 -51.11 2.60 18.46
N SER A 361 -50.82 2.26 17.20
CA SER A 361 -51.76 1.61 16.27
C SER A 361 -52.25 0.28 16.81
N LEU A 362 -51.37 -0.53 17.41
CA LEU A 362 -51.76 -1.82 18.00
C LEU A 362 -52.65 -1.62 19.24
N ARG A 363 -52.31 -0.68 20.14
CA ARG A 363 -53.16 -0.29 21.29
C ARG A 363 -54.56 0.12 20.84
N ILE A 364 -54.67 0.91 19.76
CA ILE A 364 -55.95 1.36 19.21
C ILE A 364 -56.76 0.17 18.70
N ILE A 365 -56.16 -0.76 17.95
CA ILE A 365 -56.88 -1.96 17.48
C ILE A 365 -57.31 -2.85 18.65
N ILE A 366 -56.42 -3.11 19.61
CA ILE A 366 -56.71 -3.95 20.78
C ILE A 366 -57.94 -3.39 21.52
N LYS A 367 -57.92 -2.11 21.91
CA LYS A 367 -59.02 -1.44 22.65
C LYS A 367 -60.36 -1.32 21.91
N ASN A 368 -60.42 -1.62 20.61
CA ASN A 368 -61.66 -1.61 19.82
C ASN A 368 -62.17 -3.03 19.48
N ILE A 369 -61.43 -4.07 19.89
CA ILE A 369 -61.77 -5.48 19.65
C ILE A 369 -61.89 -6.26 20.97
N PHE A 370 -61.09 -5.89 21.98
CA PHE A 370 -60.92 -6.52 23.28
C PHE A 370 -61.12 -5.50 24.41
#